data_AF-A0A9R1DGN6-F1
#
_entry.id   AF-A0A9R1DGN6-F1
#
_cell.length_a   1.000
_cell.length_b   1.000
_cell.length_c   1.000
_cell.angle_alpha   90.00
_cell.angle_beta   90.00
_cell.angle_gamma   90.00
#
_symmetry.space_group_name_H-M   'P 1'
#
loop_
_entity.id
_entity.type
_entity.pdbx_description
1 polymer ?
#
loop_
_entity_poly.entity_id
_entity_poly.type
_entity_poly.pdbx_seq_one_letter_code
_entity_poly.pdbx_strand_id
1 'polypeptide(L)'
;MCAARTIRAQRDRLLRCQPLLKDASGDAVADYARAPRLEKLVSDLVHASDSDSLGLEAGSRYLATCLELAAQSGARLDLNDALPVMPDEQVYHALLAQSFPAPPATQTEAFSRIEAAYHAVKLSQEHHLPLCIHAIDHLARIARLAPHHAPRRHRRGRKAAHSDATGEPQMEEEAVGSMDEARTHLDRACTLASLAVEHIDHAVTAISAFIDPKEVAGIAKMAKKVAIVN
;
A
#
# COMPACT_ATOMS: atom_id res chain seq x y z
N MET A 1 -17.13 2.31 10.47
CA MET A 1 -17.35 0.84 10.53
C MET A 1 -17.15 0.13 9.19
N CYS A 2 -17.89 0.47 8.12
CA CYS A 2 -17.69 -0.17 6.80
C CYS A 2 -16.27 0.02 6.26
N ALA A 3 -15.74 1.27 6.31
CA ALA A 3 -14.37 1.59 5.92
C ALA A 3 -13.33 0.71 6.64
N ALA A 4 -13.35 0.66 7.98
CA ALA A 4 -12.41 -0.17 8.75
C ALA A 4 -12.44 -1.65 8.34
N ARG A 5 -13.59 -2.18 7.88
CA ARG A 5 -13.66 -3.57 7.44
C ARG A 5 -12.98 -3.77 6.09
N THR A 6 -13.29 -2.92 5.10
CA THR A 6 -12.70 -3.04 3.77
C THR A 6 -11.19 -2.80 3.81
N ILE A 7 -10.75 -1.78 4.56
CA ILE A 7 -9.33 -1.47 4.75
C ILE A 7 -8.61 -2.61 5.48
N ARG A 8 -9.20 -3.18 6.53
CA ARG A 8 -8.60 -4.32 7.27
C ARG A 8 -8.48 -5.56 6.38
N ALA A 9 -9.53 -5.90 5.63
CA ALA A 9 -9.48 -7.01 4.69
C ALA A 9 -8.37 -6.83 3.65
N GLN A 10 -8.18 -5.60 3.18
CA GLN A 10 -7.14 -5.26 2.22
C GLN A 10 -5.73 -5.28 2.82
N ARG A 11 -5.54 -4.69 4.00
CA ARG A 11 -4.31 -4.80 4.79
C ARG A 11 -3.91 -6.27 4.96
N ASP A 12 -4.84 -7.13 5.34
CA ASP A 12 -4.56 -8.55 5.56
C ASP A 12 -4.19 -9.28 4.24
N ARG A 13 -4.69 -8.81 3.08
CA ARG A 13 -4.24 -9.28 1.76
C ARG A 13 -2.81 -8.83 1.47
N LEU A 14 -2.50 -7.54 1.67
CA LEU A 14 -1.15 -6.99 1.46
C LEU A 14 -0.09 -7.65 2.36
N LEU A 15 -0.43 -7.92 3.62
CA LEU A 15 0.44 -8.65 4.55
C LEU A 15 0.76 -10.08 4.07
N ARG A 16 -0.14 -10.73 3.31
CA ARG A 16 0.14 -12.03 2.69
C ARG A 16 1.10 -11.93 1.52
N CYS A 17 1.25 -10.75 0.90
CA CYS A 17 2.22 -10.51 -0.17
C CYS A 17 3.64 -10.27 0.35
N GLN A 18 3.81 -9.82 1.60
CA GLN A 18 5.13 -9.57 2.20
C GLN A 18 6.08 -10.80 2.20
N PRO A 19 5.68 -12.01 2.64
CA PRO A 19 6.56 -13.17 2.57
C PRO A 19 6.90 -13.55 1.14
N LEU A 20 5.97 -13.37 0.19
CA LEU A 20 6.22 -13.67 -1.23
C LEU A 20 7.30 -12.77 -1.84
N LEU A 21 7.38 -11.50 -1.40
CA LEU A 21 8.48 -10.61 -1.74
C LEU A 21 9.82 -11.07 -1.13
N LYS A 22 9.82 -11.59 0.10
CA LYS A 22 11.04 -12.13 0.73
C LYS A 22 11.53 -13.41 0.04
N ASP A 23 10.61 -14.30 -0.34
CA ASP A 23 10.98 -15.53 -1.06
C ASP A 23 11.47 -15.24 -2.48
N ALA A 24 11.03 -14.11 -3.06
CA ALA A 24 11.55 -13.62 -4.31
C ALA A 24 12.94 -12.96 -4.16
N SER A 25 13.33 -12.48 -2.97
CA SER A 25 14.71 -12.00 -2.72
C SER A 25 15.68 -13.18 -2.57
N GLY A 26 16.12 -13.73 -3.70
CA GLY A 26 17.12 -14.80 -3.79
C GLY A 26 18.16 -14.51 -4.88
N ASP A 27 19.29 -15.20 -4.78
CA ASP A 27 20.51 -15.03 -5.59
C ASP A 27 20.22 -14.98 -7.11
N ALA A 28 20.92 -14.09 -7.82
CA ALA A 28 20.70 -13.66 -9.22
C ALA A 28 20.91 -14.74 -10.31
N VAL A 29 20.91 -16.03 -9.95
CA VAL A 29 21.39 -17.13 -10.80
C VAL A 29 20.25 -17.92 -11.47
N ALA A 30 18.98 -17.50 -11.31
CA ALA A 30 17.89 -18.05 -12.13
C ALA A 30 16.78 -17.01 -12.41
N ASP A 31 17.17 -15.85 -12.95
CA ASP A 31 16.25 -14.73 -13.23
C ASP A 31 15.04 -15.12 -14.10
N TYR A 32 15.20 -15.99 -15.10
CA TYR A 32 14.06 -16.42 -15.93
C TYR A 32 12.98 -17.21 -15.16
N ALA A 33 13.39 -18.12 -14.26
CA ALA A 33 12.44 -18.93 -13.46
C ALA A 33 11.67 -18.08 -12.44
N ARG A 34 12.14 -16.85 -12.20
CA ARG A 34 11.57 -15.89 -11.27
C ARG A 34 10.53 -14.97 -11.91
N ALA A 35 10.61 -14.71 -13.22
CA ALA A 35 9.65 -13.84 -13.92
C ALA A 35 8.18 -14.24 -13.71
N PRO A 36 7.75 -15.51 -13.88
CA PRO A 36 6.35 -15.89 -13.65
C PRO A 36 5.88 -15.70 -12.19
N ARG A 37 6.81 -15.78 -11.22
CA ARG A 37 6.50 -15.55 -9.80
C ARG A 37 6.31 -14.07 -9.52
N LEU A 38 7.12 -13.21 -10.11
CA LEU A 38 7.00 -11.75 -10.00
C LEU A 38 5.73 -11.24 -10.71
N GLU A 39 5.41 -11.77 -11.90
CA GLU A 39 4.17 -11.46 -12.62
C GLU A 39 2.94 -11.88 -11.82
N LYS A 40 2.96 -13.08 -11.21
CA LYS A 40 1.90 -13.51 -10.32
C LYS A 40 1.77 -12.58 -9.11
N LEU A 41 2.88 -12.16 -8.52
CA LEU A 41 2.87 -11.24 -7.39
C LEU A 41 2.29 -9.87 -7.76
N VAL A 42 2.65 -9.33 -8.94
CA VAL A 42 2.02 -8.11 -9.49
C VAL A 42 0.51 -8.32 -9.63
N SER A 43 0.09 -9.42 -10.25
CA SER A 43 -1.34 -9.74 -10.39
C SER A 43 -2.06 -9.84 -9.04
N ASP A 44 -1.44 -10.47 -8.05
CA ASP A 44 -1.98 -10.62 -6.69
C ASP A 44 -2.10 -9.25 -6.00
N LEU A 45 -1.10 -8.36 -6.16
CA LEU A 45 -1.11 -7.00 -5.59
C LEU A 45 -2.11 -6.08 -6.29
N VAL A 46 -2.22 -6.17 -7.62
CA VAL A 46 -3.22 -5.44 -8.41
C VAL A 46 -4.62 -5.91 -8.01
N HIS A 47 -4.88 -7.21 -7.94
CA HIS A 47 -6.18 -7.74 -7.49
C HIS A 47 -6.50 -7.37 -6.04
N ALA A 48 -5.50 -7.30 -5.17
CA ALA A 48 -5.71 -6.77 -3.83
C ALA A 48 -6.14 -5.30 -3.92
N SER A 49 -5.47 -4.49 -4.74
CA SER A 49 -5.67 -3.03 -4.81
C SER A 49 -6.95 -2.59 -5.55
N ASP A 50 -7.33 -3.30 -6.62
CA ASP A 50 -8.35 -2.90 -7.62
C ASP A 50 -9.76 -3.48 -7.36
N SER A 51 -9.99 -4.13 -6.22
CA SER A 51 -11.32 -4.66 -5.93
C SER A 51 -12.28 -3.52 -5.56
N ASP A 52 -13.00 -3.03 -6.58
CA ASP A 52 -13.95 -1.89 -6.55
C ASP A 52 -14.98 -1.92 -5.39
N SER A 53 -15.33 -3.12 -4.91
CA SER A 53 -16.24 -3.30 -3.76
C SER A 53 -15.53 -3.65 -2.44
N LEU A 54 -14.26 -4.08 -2.47
CA LEU A 54 -13.52 -4.62 -1.33
C LEU A 54 -12.04 -4.20 -1.37
N GLY A 55 -11.72 -2.98 -0.92
CA GLY A 55 -10.34 -2.50 -0.95
C GLY A 55 -10.08 -1.19 -0.23
N LEU A 56 -8.88 -0.65 -0.45
CA LEU A 56 -8.51 0.69 0.01
C LEU A 56 -9.39 1.76 -0.65
N GLU A 57 -9.73 1.60 -1.92
CA GLU A 57 -10.59 2.55 -2.65
C GLU A 57 -12.00 2.62 -2.06
N ALA A 58 -12.65 1.47 -1.88
CA ALA A 58 -13.96 1.43 -1.21
C ALA A 58 -13.86 2.03 0.22
N GLY A 59 -12.76 1.74 0.92
CA GLY A 59 -12.46 2.34 2.22
C GLY A 59 -12.38 3.86 2.18
N SER A 60 -11.63 4.44 1.25
CA SER A 60 -11.47 5.88 1.10
C SER A 60 -12.77 6.56 0.68
N ARG A 61 -13.58 5.95 -0.18
CA ARG A 61 -14.93 6.43 -0.52
C ARG A 61 -15.83 6.51 0.71
N TYR A 62 -15.87 5.46 1.55
CA TYR A 62 -16.65 5.50 2.79
C TYR A 62 -16.19 6.61 3.74
N LEU A 63 -14.87 6.82 3.87
CA LEU A 63 -14.32 7.89 4.72
C LEU A 63 -14.66 9.28 4.18
N ALA A 64 -14.52 9.49 2.87
CA ALA A 64 -14.89 10.74 2.21
C ALA A 64 -16.37 11.07 2.44
N THR A 65 -17.26 10.11 2.20
CA THR A 65 -18.70 10.30 2.47
C THR A 65 -18.98 10.61 3.94
N CYS A 66 -18.24 10.00 4.89
CA CYS A 66 -18.39 10.34 6.30
C CYS A 66 -18.02 11.80 6.58
N LEU A 67 -16.93 12.31 6.01
CA LEU A 67 -16.50 13.70 6.16
C LEU A 67 -17.47 14.68 5.50
N GLU A 68 -17.95 14.36 4.29
CA GLU A 68 -18.94 15.16 3.56
C GLU A 68 -20.26 15.29 4.34
N LEU A 69 -20.79 14.17 4.84
CA LEU A 69 -22.03 14.18 5.64
C LEU A 69 -21.86 14.96 6.94
N ALA A 70 -20.68 14.87 7.58
CA ALA A 70 -20.39 15.64 8.78
C ALA A 70 -20.36 17.15 8.49
N ALA A 71 -19.71 17.56 7.40
CA ALA A 71 -19.69 18.96 6.95
C ALA A 71 -21.10 19.48 6.64
N GLN A 72 -21.91 18.70 5.91
CA GLN A 72 -23.30 19.06 5.58
C GLN A 72 -24.20 19.15 6.82
N SER A 73 -23.92 18.36 7.84
CA SER A 73 -24.66 18.36 9.11
C SER A 73 -24.24 19.50 10.04
N GLY A 74 -23.28 20.33 9.65
CA GLY A 74 -22.75 21.41 10.48
C GLY A 74 -21.83 20.94 11.62
N ALA A 75 -21.27 19.73 11.52
CA ALA A 75 -20.28 19.27 12.49
C ALA A 75 -19.04 20.18 12.46
N ARG A 76 -18.44 20.41 13.62
CA ARG A 76 -17.16 21.14 13.71
C ARG A 76 -16.02 20.23 13.29
N LEU A 77 -15.54 20.43 12.06
CA LEU A 77 -14.37 19.78 11.52
C LEU A 77 -13.17 20.72 11.68
N ASP A 78 -12.11 20.23 12.31
CA ASP A 78 -10.80 20.89 12.35
C ASP A 78 -9.89 20.07 11.44
N LEU A 79 -10.09 20.29 10.14
CA LEU A 79 -9.39 19.56 9.09
C LEU A 79 -7.97 20.10 8.94
N ASN A 80 -7.02 19.21 8.67
CA ASN A 80 -5.63 19.61 8.52
C ASN A 80 -5.35 20.07 7.09
N ASP A 81 -5.44 21.39 6.88
CA ASP A 81 -5.18 22.05 5.59
C ASP A 81 -3.77 21.79 5.01
N ALA A 82 -2.82 21.34 5.83
CA ALA A 82 -1.46 21.03 5.36
C ALA A 82 -1.36 19.67 4.66
N LEU A 83 -2.13 18.66 5.09
CA LEU A 83 -2.01 17.30 4.54
C LEU A 83 -2.21 17.21 3.01
N PRO A 84 -3.18 17.93 2.39
CA PRO A 84 -3.39 17.86 0.96
C PRO A 84 -2.29 18.52 0.10
N VAL A 85 -1.52 19.45 0.68
CA VAL A 85 -0.51 20.25 -0.05
C VAL A 85 0.93 19.81 0.25
N MET A 86 1.11 18.96 1.27
CA MET A 86 2.40 18.41 1.64
C MET A 86 2.86 17.34 0.64
N PRO A 87 4.18 17.23 0.38
CA PRO A 87 4.74 16.11 -0.37
C PRO A 87 4.44 14.75 0.30
N ASP A 88 4.25 13.71 -0.50
CA ASP A 88 3.86 12.35 -0.07
C ASP A 88 4.74 11.80 1.07
N GLU A 89 6.06 11.98 1.02
CA GLU A 89 6.98 11.56 2.10
C GLU A 89 6.74 12.34 3.41
N GLN A 90 6.43 13.64 3.32
CA GLN A 90 6.13 14.44 4.50
C GLN A 90 4.77 14.05 5.08
N VAL A 91 3.77 13.76 4.23
CA VAL A 91 2.47 13.22 4.65
C VAL A 91 2.66 11.89 5.38
N TYR A 92 3.49 10.98 4.84
CA TYR A 92 3.82 9.70 5.47
C TYR A 92 4.33 9.92 6.90
N HIS A 93 5.34 10.77 7.08
CA HIS A 93 5.91 11.04 8.40
C HIS A 93 4.94 11.77 9.34
N ALA A 94 4.16 12.72 8.84
CA ALA A 94 3.15 13.43 9.63
C ALA A 94 2.02 12.51 10.13
N LEU A 95 1.63 11.53 9.32
CA LEU A 95 0.67 10.50 9.72
C LEU A 95 1.28 9.54 10.75
N LEU A 96 2.52 9.10 10.56
CA LEU A 96 3.20 8.25 11.55
C LEU A 96 3.40 8.92 12.90
N ALA A 97 3.64 10.23 12.94
CA ALA A 97 3.70 10.98 14.20
C ALA A 97 2.40 10.87 15.02
N GLN A 98 1.30 10.45 14.40
CA GLN A 98 0.00 10.26 15.02
C GLN A 98 -0.30 8.80 15.39
N SER A 99 0.67 7.87 15.33
CA SER A 99 0.40 6.44 15.54
C SER A 99 0.05 6.03 16.98
N PHE A 100 0.22 6.93 17.97
CA PHE A 100 -0.10 6.65 19.37
C PHE A 100 -0.83 7.79 20.08
N PRO A 101 -1.92 8.33 19.51
CA PRO A 101 -2.60 9.42 20.14
C PRO A 101 -3.57 8.91 21.21
N ALA A 102 -3.83 9.73 22.23
CA ALA A 102 -4.94 9.47 23.14
C ALA A 102 -6.25 9.26 22.36
N PRO A 103 -7.16 8.40 22.86
CA PRO A 103 -8.49 8.25 22.28
C PRO A 103 -9.16 9.63 22.14
N PRO A 104 -9.84 9.91 21.02
CA PRO A 104 -10.48 11.20 20.82
C PRO A 104 -11.53 11.43 21.91
N ALA A 105 -11.44 12.56 22.60
CA ALA A 105 -12.35 12.95 23.68
C ALA A 105 -13.50 13.82 23.16
N THR A 106 -13.34 14.40 21.97
CA THR A 106 -14.33 15.29 21.36
C THR A 106 -14.75 14.80 19.97
N GLN A 107 -15.92 15.27 19.51
CA GLN A 107 -16.40 14.99 18.16
C GLN A 107 -15.42 15.51 17.10
N THR A 108 -14.84 16.70 17.31
CA THR A 108 -13.87 17.30 16.40
C THR A 108 -12.62 16.43 16.28
N GLU A 109 -12.05 15.99 17.42
CA GLU A 109 -10.91 15.06 17.41
C GLU A 109 -11.25 13.73 16.72
N ALA A 110 -12.47 13.22 16.89
CA ALA A 110 -12.90 12.00 16.22
C ALA A 110 -12.95 12.17 14.70
N PHE A 111 -13.37 13.34 14.19
CA PHE A 111 -13.33 13.61 12.75
C PHE A 111 -11.93 13.86 12.22
N SER A 112 -11.03 14.50 12.99
CA SER A 112 -9.61 14.60 12.60
C SER A 112 -8.96 13.21 12.49
N ARG A 113 -9.39 12.21 13.28
CA ARG A 113 -8.96 10.81 13.09
C ARG A 113 -9.49 10.20 11.78
N ILE A 114 -10.74 10.49 11.43
CA ILE A 114 -11.34 10.02 10.16
C ILE A 114 -10.59 10.62 8.97
N GLU A 115 -10.21 11.90 9.05
CA GLU A 115 -9.39 12.58 8.05
C GLU A 115 -7.98 11.98 7.95
N ALA A 116 -7.29 11.79 9.09
CA ALA A 116 -5.97 11.14 9.10
C ALA A 116 -6.04 9.73 8.48
N ALA A 117 -7.09 8.97 8.80
CA ALA A 117 -7.34 7.67 8.18
C ALA A 117 -7.57 7.78 6.67
N TYR A 118 -8.31 8.79 6.21
CA TYR A 118 -8.54 9.04 4.79
C TYR A 118 -7.22 9.28 4.04
N HIS A 119 -6.37 10.18 4.54
CA HIS A 119 -5.07 10.46 3.93
C HIS A 119 -4.12 9.27 3.98
N ALA A 120 -4.12 8.49 5.07
CA ALA A 120 -3.32 7.26 5.15
C ALA A 120 -3.74 6.23 4.10
N VAL A 121 -5.04 6.03 3.91
CA VAL A 121 -5.57 5.13 2.88
C VAL A 121 -5.22 5.64 1.49
N LYS A 122 -5.39 6.93 1.23
CA LYS A 122 -5.08 7.56 -0.06
C LYS A 122 -3.61 7.46 -0.42
N LEU A 123 -2.70 7.80 0.50
CA LEU A 123 -1.27 7.68 0.29
C LEU A 123 -0.83 6.22 0.06
N SER A 124 -1.45 5.27 0.77
CA SER A 124 -1.22 3.84 0.53
C SER A 124 -1.67 3.42 -0.87
N GLN A 125 -2.89 3.81 -1.26
CA GLN A 125 -3.54 3.44 -2.52
C GLN A 125 -2.90 4.10 -3.76
N GLU A 126 -2.63 5.39 -3.70
CA GLU A 126 -2.31 6.22 -4.87
C GLU A 126 -0.80 6.38 -5.07
N HIS A 127 0.01 6.09 -4.04
CA HIS A 127 1.45 6.31 -4.09
C HIS A 127 2.25 5.03 -3.78
N HIS A 128 2.17 4.48 -2.57
CA HIS A 128 3.06 3.38 -2.20
C HIS A 128 2.73 2.04 -2.91
N LEU A 129 1.45 1.67 -3.07
CA LEU A 129 1.11 0.44 -3.81
C LEU A 129 1.49 0.51 -5.29
N PRO A 130 1.22 1.60 -6.03
CA PRO A 130 1.71 1.75 -7.40
C PRO A 130 3.22 1.66 -7.54
N LEU A 131 3.99 2.30 -6.64
CA LEU A 131 5.45 2.22 -6.66
C LEU A 131 5.97 0.80 -6.37
N CYS A 132 5.33 0.09 -5.44
CA CYS A 132 5.62 -1.32 -5.18
C CYS A 132 5.38 -2.18 -6.44
N ILE A 133 4.21 -2.04 -7.07
CA ILE A 133 3.85 -2.77 -8.29
C ILE A 133 4.82 -2.44 -9.42
N HIS A 134 5.15 -1.16 -9.62
CA HIS A 134 6.07 -0.71 -10.66
C HIS A 134 7.47 -1.32 -10.48
N ALA A 135 8.00 -1.34 -9.26
CA ALA A 135 9.30 -1.95 -8.97
C ALA A 135 9.31 -3.46 -9.27
N ILE A 136 8.27 -4.19 -8.88
CA ILE A 136 8.16 -5.63 -9.15
C ILE A 136 7.99 -5.91 -10.66
N ASP A 137 7.18 -5.12 -11.36
CA ASP A 137 6.98 -5.26 -12.81
C ASP A 137 8.26 -4.95 -13.58
N HIS A 138 9.02 -3.93 -13.16
CA HIS A 138 10.32 -3.64 -13.72
C HIS A 138 11.29 -4.82 -13.56
N LEU A 139 11.36 -5.42 -12.38
CA LEU A 139 12.16 -6.62 -12.14
C LEU A 139 11.70 -7.82 -12.97
N ALA A 140 10.38 -8.00 -13.14
CA ALA A 140 9.82 -9.05 -14.01
C ALA A 140 10.20 -8.84 -15.48
N ARG A 141 10.24 -7.59 -15.96
CA ARG A 141 10.72 -7.23 -17.30
C ARG A 141 12.21 -7.57 -17.48
N ILE A 142 13.08 -7.15 -16.56
CA ILE A 142 14.51 -7.49 -16.60
C ILE A 142 14.71 -9.01 -16.63
N ALA A 143 14.03 -9.73 -15.74
CA ALA A 143 14.10 -11.18 -15.63
C ALA A 143 13.71 -11.92 -16.93
N ARG A 144 12.79 -11.37 -17.72
CA ARG A 144 12.40 -11.92 -19.04
C ARG A 144 13.45 -11.64 -20.12
N LEU A 145 14.12 -10.49 -20.04
CA LEU A 145 15.08 -10.02 -21.03
C LEU A 145 16.50 -10.55 -20.78
N ALA A 146 16.79 -11.08 -19.59
CA ALA A 146 18.07 -11.67 -19.24
C ALA A 146 18.46 -12.76 -20.26
N PRO A 147 19.56 -12.57 -21.04
CA PRO A 147 19.90 -13.47 -22.12
C PRO A 147 20.26 -14.86 -21.59
N HIS A 148 19.91 -15.90 -22.35
CA HIS A 148 20.29 -17.29 -22.09
C HIS A 148 21.82 -17.44 -21.98
N HIS A 149 22.39 -17.27 -20.79
CA HIS A 149 23.69 -17.83 -20.50
C HIS A 149 23.53 -19.33 -20.27
N ALA A 150 23.40 -20.05 -21.39
CA ALA A 150 23.79 -21.44 -21.44
C ALA A 150 25.18 -21.54 -20.76
N PRO A 151 25.41 -22.51 -19.86
CA PRO A 151 26.68 -22.61 -19.16
C PRO A 151 27.78 -22.69 -20.20
N ARG A 152 28.64 -21.67 -20.26
CA ARG A 152 29.87 -21.69 -21.06
C ARG A 152 30.66 -22.90 -20.59
N ARG A 153 30.52 -24.03 -21.30
CA ARG A 153 31.43 -25.17 -21.18
C ARG A 153 32.84 -24.60 -21.29
N HIS A 154 33.61 -24.70 -20.22
CA HIS A 154 35.02 -24.36 -20.21
C HIS A 154 35.73 -25.15 -21.31
N ARG A 155 35.86 -24.55 -22.50
CA ARG A 155 36.74 -25.08 -23.53
C ARG A 155 38.14 -24.57 -23.18
N ARG A 156 38.87 -25.43 -22.46
CA ARG A 156 40.31 -25.25 -22.23
C ARG A 156 41.02 -24.96 -23.55
N GLY A 157 41.78 -23.86 -23.55
CA GLY A 157 42.95 -23.66 -24.40
C GLY A 157 42.71 -22.97 -25.75
N ARG A 158 43.10 -21.70 -25.86
CA ARG A 158 44.32 -21.27 -26.60
C ARG A 158 44.53 -19.76 -26.41
N LYS A 159 45.77 -19.36 -26.08
CA LYS A 159 46.23 -17.96 -26.06
C LYS A 159 46.13 -17.32 -27.46
N ALA A 160 45.67 -16.08 -27.54
CA ALA A 160 46.23 -15.04 -28.40
C ALA A 160 45.74 -13.66 -27.93
N ALA A 161 46.67 -12.73 -27.80
CA ALA A 161 46.44 -11.33 -27.48
C ALA A 161 45.89 -10.57 -28.70
N HIS A 162 45.00 -9.62 -28.47
CA HIS A 162 45.14 -8.24 -28.97
C HIS A 162 44.11 -7.34 -28.28
N SER A 163 44.63 -6.21 -27.81
CA SER A 163 43.91 -5.01 -27.39
C SER A 163 43.09 -4.45 -28.54
N ASP A 164 41.83 -4.08 -28.26
CA ASP A 164 41.30 -2.82 -28.78
C ASP A 164 40.23 -2.28 -27.86
N ALA A 165 40.40 -1.00 -27.53
CA ALA A 165 39.52 -0.22 -26.69
C ALA A 165 38.34 0.27 -27.53
N THR A 166 37.16 -0.27 -27.25
CA THR A 166 35.89 0.35 -27.64
C THR A 166 35.10 0.55 -26.35
N GLY A 167 35.12 1.78 -25.85
CA GLY A 167 34.23 2.21 -24.78
C GLY A 167 32.80 2.09 -25.28
N GLU A 168 32.08 1.10 -24.77
CA GLU A 168 30.63 1.08 -24.87
C GLU A 168 30.08 2.19 -23.97
N PRO A 169 29.07 2.96 -24.43
CA PRO A 169 28.44 3.95 -23.58
C PRO A 169 27.78 3.18 -22.43
N GLN A 170 28.29 3.40 -21.21
CA GLN A 170 27.53 3.10 -20.00
C GLN A 170 26.25 3.92 -20.11
N MET A 171 25.17 3.28 -20.57
CA MET A 171 23.85 3.71 -20.16
C MET A 171 23.90 3.67 -18.64
N GLU A 172 23.89 4.84 -18.02
CA GLU A 172 23.32 5.01 -16.70
C GLU A 172 21.86 4.51 -16.83
N GLU A 173 21.66 3.19 -16.78
CA GLU A 173 20.43 2.63 -16.26
C GLU A 173 20.33 3.25 -14.87
N GLU A 174 19.51 4.30 -14.74
CA GLU A 174 18.88 4.62 -13.47
C GLU A 174 18.49 3.26 -12.89
N ALA A 175 19.07 2.90 -11.74
CA ALA A 175 18.78 1.66 -11.06
C ALA A 175 17.33 1.72 -10.56
N VAL A 176 16.39 1.52 -11.48
CA VAL A 176 14.96 1.59 -11.22
C VAL A 176 14.52 0.22 -10.73
N GLY A 177 14.03 0.13 -9.50
CA GLY A 177 13.30 -1.04 -9.01
C GLY A 177 14.21 -2.11 -8.44
N SER A 178 14.59 -1.96 -7.16
CA SER A 178 15.12 -3.06 -6.36
C SER A 178 14.00 -3.82 -5.63
N MET A 179 14.25 -5.08 -5.26
CA MET A 179 13.33 -5.81 -4.39
C MET A 179 13.16 -5.16 -3.02
N ASP A 180 14.22 -4.49 -2.54
CA ASP A 180 14.22 -3.80 -1.27
C ASP A 180 13.36 -2.52 -1.35
N GLU A 181 13.37 -1.81 -2.47
CA GLU A 181 12.44 -0.71 -2.74
C GLU A 181 10.99 -1.19 -2.79
N ALA A 182 10.70 -2.25 -3.58
CA ALA A 182 9.36 -2.82 -3.67
C ALA A 182 8.83 -3.21 -2.27
N ARG A 183 9.68 -3.87 -1.47
CA ARG A 183 9.36 -4.24 -0.10
C ARG A 183 9.14 -3.02 0.79
N THR A 184 9.99 -2.01 0.69
CA THR A 184 9.85 -0.76 1.46
C THR A 184 8.49 -0.12 1.18
N HIS A 185 8.09 -0.04 -0.09
CA HIS A 185 6.79 0.50 -0.47
C HIS A 185 5.62 -0.37 0.02
N LEU A 186 5.70 -1.71 -0.06
CA LEU A 186 4.67 -2.58 0.50
C LEU A 186 4.55 -2.42 2.03
N ASP A 187 5.68 -2.37 2.74
CA ASP A 187 5.72 -2.22 4.19
C ASP A 187 5.11 -0.88 4.61
N ARG A 188 5.41 0.20 3.88
CA ARG A 188 4.80 1.52 4.08
C ARG A 188 3.29 1.50 3.82
N ALA A 189 2.84 0.88 2.73
CA ALA A 189 1.42 0.71 2.41
C ALA A 189 0.66 -0.06 3.52
N CYS A 190 1.23 -1.17 4.01
CA CYS A 190 0.69 -1.96 5.12
C CYS A 190 0.63 -1.16 6.44
N THR A 191 1.67 -0.36 6.71
CA THR A 191 1.74 0.50 7.89
C THR A 191 0.61 1.54 7.87
N LEU A 192 0.44 2.24 6.76
CA LEU A 192 -0.63 3.23 6.60
C LEU A 192 -2.03 2.61 6.69
N ALA A 193 -2.23 1.45 6.07
CA ALA A 193 -3.51 0.73 6.17
C ALA A 193 -3.81 0.30 7.62
N SER A 194 -2.79 -0.07 8.40
CA SER A 194 -2.94 -0.38 9.83
C SER A 194 -3.30 0.86 10.65
N LEU A 195 -2.56 1.95 10.45
CA LEU A 195 -2.81 3.24 11.09
C LEU A 195 -4.22 3.75 10.81
N ALA A 196 -4.68 3.65 9.56
CA ALA A 196 -6.03 4.03 9.18
C ALA A 196 -7.10 3.24 9.95
N VAL A 197 -6.92 1.92 10.08
CA VAL A 197 -7.86 1.07 10.85
C VAL A 197 -7.92 1.50 12.31
N GLU A 198 -6.77 1.77 12.94
CA GLU A 198 -6.71 2.22 14.33
C GLU A 198 -7.40 3.57 14.53
N HIS A 199 -7.13 4.54 13.65
CA HIS A 199 -7.82 5.84 13.67
C HIS A 199 -9.33 5.71 13.53
N ILE A 200 -9.81 4.84 12.62
CA ILE A 200 -11.24 4.61 12.45
C ILE A 200 -11.83 3.95 13.70
N ASP A 201 -11.17 2.95 14.28
CA ASP A 201 -11.66 2.26 15.47
C ASP A 201 -11.74 3.20 16.69
N HIS A 202 -10.75 4.09 16.85
CA HIS A 202 -10.78 5.15 17.87
C HIS A 202 -11.91 6.17 17.62
N ALA A 203 -12.08 6.64 16.38
CA ALA A 203 -13.15 7.57 16.03
C ALA A 203 -14.54 6.95 16.25
N VAL A 204 -14.73 5.70 15.82
CA VAL A 204 -16.00 4.97 16.01
C VAL A 204 -16.30 4.81 17.50
N THR A 205 -15.32 4.47 18.32
CA THR A 205 -15.48 4.35 19.78
C THR A 205 -15.95 5.67 20.38
N ALA A 206 -15.29 6.79 20.06
CA ALA A 206 -15.65 8.09 20.60
C ALA A 206 -17.03 8.57 20.12
N ILE A 207 -17.34 8.43 18.83
CA ILE A 207 -18.65 8.84 18.29
C ILE A 207 -19.77 7.95 18.85
N SER A 208 -19.53 6.64 19.01
CA SER A 208 -20.53 5.71 19.55
C SER A 208 -20.87 6.00 21.01
N ALA A 209 -19.99 6.63 21.77
CA ALA A 209 -20.27 7.04 23.16
C ALA A 209 -21.40 8.07 23.26
N PHE A 210 -21.73 8.76 22.16
CA PHE A 210 -22.80 9.76 22.10
C PHE A 210 -24.12 9.21 21.52
N ILE A 211 -24.20 7.91 21.20
CA ILE A 211 -25.35 7.26 20.58
C ILE A 211 -25.89 6.16 21.51
N ASP A 212 -27.20 5.90 21.49
CA ASP A 212 -27.78 4.79 22.26
C ASP A 212 -27.11 3.45 21.87
N PRO A 213 -26.66 2.62 22.84
CA PRO A 213 -25.99 1.36 22.55
C PRO A 213 -26.78 0.39 21.67
N LYS A 214 -28.12 0.39 21.74
CA LYS A 214 -28.99 -0.44 20.89
C LYS A 214 -28.98 0.03 19.45
N GLU A 215 -28.96 1.34 19.23
CA GLU A 215 -28.84 1.93 17.89
C GLU A 215 -27.47 1.62 17.30
N VAL A 216 -26.40 1.78 18.08
CA VAL A 216 -25.03 1.40 17.67
C VAL A 216 -24.96 -0.07 17.26
N ALA A 217 -25.56 -0.97 18.04
CA ALA A 217 -25.63 -2.40 17.73
C ALA A 217 -26.42 -2.68 16.43
N GLY A 218 -27.50 -1.94 16.20
CA GLY A 218 -28.29 -1.98 14.96
C GLY A 218 -27.46 -1.58 13.74
N ILE A 219 -26.78 -0.44 13.82
CA ILE A 219 -25.91 0.09 12.76
C ILE A 219 -24.76 -0.88 12.48
N ALA A 220 -24.12 -1.43 13.52
CA ALA A 220 -23.06 -2.42 13.38
C ALA A 220 -23.54 -3.69 12.66
N LYS A 221 -24.76 -4.15 12.96
CA LYS A 221 -25.40 -5.29 12.26
C LYS A 221 -25.71 -4.98 10.81
N MET A 222 -26.17 -3.78 10.49
CA MET A 222 -26.39 -3.35 9.10
C MET A 222 -25.08 -3.26 8.33
N ALA A 223 -24.05 -2.63 8.91
CA ALA A 223 -22.71 -2.58 8.34
C ALA A 223 -22.18 -4.00 8.05
N LYS A 224 -22.41 -4.97 8.96
CA LYS A 224 -22.10 -6.40 8.73
C LYS A 224 -22.79 -6.98 7.50
N LYS A 225 -24.07 -6.67 7.27
CA LYS A 225 -24.84 -7.17 6.11
C LYS A 225 -24.44 -6.54 4.78
N VAL A 226 -24.19 -5.22 4.75
CA VAL A 226 -23.84 -4.50 3.52
C VAL A 226 -22.55 -5.03 2.89
N ALA A 227 -21.62 -5.55 3.69
CA ALA A 227 -20.38 -6.16 3.18
C ALA A 227 -20.51 -7.63 2.73
N ILE A 228 -21.69 -8.23 2.81
CA ILE A 228 -21.95 -9.60 2.32
C ILE A 228 -22.64 -9.56 0.94
N VAL A 229 -23.25 -8.42 0.60
CA VAL A 229 -24.09 -8.26 -0.60
C VAL A 229 -23.34 -7.55 -1.74
N ASN A 230 -22.17 -6.96 -1.46
CA ASN A 230 -21.26 -6.35 -2.43
C ASN A 230 -19.93 -7.11 -2.48
#